data_AF-A0A537XNU7-F1
#
_entry.id   AF-A0A537XNU7-F1
#
_cell.length_a   1.000
_cell.length_b   1.000
_cell.length_c   1.000
_cell.angle_alpha   90.00
_cell.angle_beta   90.00
_cell.angle_gamma   90.00
#
_symmetry.space_group_name_H-M   'P 1'
#
loop_
_entity.id
_entity.type
_entity.pdbx_description
1 polymer ?
#
loop_
_entity_poly.entity_id
_entity_poly.type
_entity_poly.pdbx_seq_one_letter_code
_entity_poly.pdbx_strand_id
1 'polypeptide(L)'
;MRRIALCLFVLATLGAGVDCGGDSGPPLTADEFAKQANAICKAGDAKLAEEGKNLLKDANTSPEQLAKFFLNNAVPNARTKLKQIGKLHPPTNDKAKVKKMLESGKKATDTVENGLKKQGAAFLQAKGPDPFKDFNSQAKDLKLTDCASAG
;
A
#
# COMPACT_ATOMS: atom_id res chain seq x y z
N MET A 1 5.81 -53.94 -24.74
CA MET A 1 7.21 -53.90 -25.23
C MET A 1 7.58 -52.45 -25.55
N ARG A 2 8.87 -52.09 -25.33
CA ARG A 2 9.48 -50.73 -25.16
C ARG A 2 9.10 -50.06 -23.83
N ARG A 3 9.86 -50.08 -22.72
CA ARG A 3 11.30 -49.97 -22.36
C ARG A 3 11.93 -48.56 -22.51
N ILE A 4 12.07 -47.91 -21.33
CA ILE A 4 13.24 -47.19 -20.78
C ILE A 4 13.47 -45.71 -21.14
N ALA A 5 13.33 -44.85 -20.12
CA ALA A 5 14.37 -43.98 -19.52
C ALA A 5 13.66 -43.18 -18.38
N LEU A 6 13.77 -43.48 -17.08
CA LEU A 6 14.94 -43.57 -16.19
C LEU A 6 15.84 -42.31 -16.26
N CYS A 7 15.36 -41.22 -15.68
CA CYS A 7 16.20 -40.18 -15.09
C CYS A 7 15.93 -40.13 -13.58
N LEU A 8 16.76 -40.87 -12.85
CA LEU A 8 17.01 -40.68 -11.43
C LEU A 8 17.68 -39.30 -11.24
N PHE A 9 17.05 -38.41 -10.50
CA PHE A 9 17.76 -37.39 -9.75
C PHE A 9 17.36 -37.51 -8.28
N VAL A 10 18.36 -37.84 -7.48
CA VAL A 10 18.28 -38.15 -6.05
C VAL A 10 18.70 -36.90 -5.27
N LEU A 11 18.06 -36.70 -4.11
CA LEU A 11 18.47 -35.88 -2.96
C LEU A 11 18.33 -34.34 -3.01
N ALA A 12 17.33 -33.82 -2.29
CA ALA A 12 17.57 -33.04 -1.06
C ALA A 12 16.25 -32.90 -0.26
N THR A 13 16.10 -33.70 0.78
CA THR A 13 15.10 -33.52 1.82
C THR A 13 15.52 -32.35 2.73
N LEU A 14 14.79 -31.24 2.66
CA LEU A 14 14.66 -30.31 3.77
C LEU A 14 13.16 -30.06 3.96
N GLY A 15 12.64 -30.55 5.08
CA GLY A 15 11.26 -30.37 5.45
C GLY A 15 10.90 -28.89 5.61
N ALA A 16 9.69 -28.55 5.20
CA ALA A 16 8.94 -27.46 5.79
C ALA A 16 7.50 -27.96 5.88
N GLY A 17 7.04 -28.09 7.12
CA GLY A 17 5.69 -28.49 7.43
C GLY A 17 4.66 -27.56 6.78
N VAL A 18 3.48 -28.12 6.61
CA VAL A 18 2.23 -27.37 6.55
C VAL A 18 2.06 -26.60 7.86
N ASP A 19 2.71 -25.44 7.98
CA ASP A 19 2.57 -24.56 9.13
C ASP A 19 1.44 -23.55 8.87
N CYS A 20 0.44 -23.67 9.73
CA CYS A 20 -0.73 -22.84 9.80
C CYS A 20 -0.43 -21.66 10.73
N GLY A 21 -0.12 -20.49 10.19
CA GLY A 21 -0.22 -19.22 10.92
C GLY A 21 0.95 -18.89 11.86
N GLY A 22 2.03 -18.38 11.30
CA GLY A 22 3.07 -17.67 12.06
C GLY A 22 3.85 -16.75 11.12
N ASP A 23 3.69 -15.44 11.31
CA ASP A 23 4.48 -14.39 10.65
C ASP A 23 5.91 -14.44 11.22
N SER A 24 6.69 -15.44 10.78
CA SER A 24 7.92 -15.91 11.44
C SER A 24 9.19 -15.70 10.59
N GLY A 25 9.18 -14.71 9.71
CA GLY A 25 10.40 -14.33 8.98
C GLY A 25 11.26 -13.38 9.82
N PRO A 26 12.59 -13.32 9.58
CA PRO A 26 13.43 -12.35 10.23
C PRO A 26 12.98 -10.90 9.88
N PRO A 27 13.25 -9.92 10.75
CA PRO A 27 13.11 -8.51 10.42
C PRO A 27 13.93 -8.16 9.18
N LEU A 28 13.34 -7.37 8.27
CA LEU A 28 14.05 -6.83 7.11
C LEU A 28 15.08 -5.79 7.57
N THR A 29 16.11 -5.61 6.76
CA THR A 29 16.95 -4.40 6.84
C THR A 29 16.15 -3.16 6.43
N ALA A 30 16.64 -1.98 6.79
CA ALA A 30 15.98 -0.71 6.45
C ALA A 30 15.80 -0.55 4.93
N ASP A 31 16.82 -0.92 4.16
CA ASP A 31 16.78 -0.79 2.70
C ASP A 31 15.87 -1.84 2.04
N GLU A 32 15.82 -3.08 2.56
CA GLU A 32 14.89 -4.10 2.08
C GLU A 32 13.43 -3.73 2.37
N PHE A 33 13.16 -3.25 3.58
CA PHE A 33 11.84 -2.75 3.95
C PHE A 33 11.45 -1.58 3.04
N ALA A 34 12.33 -0.59 2.86
CA ALA A 34 12.06 0.56 2.02
C ALA A 34 11.79 0.15 0.56
N LYS A 35 12.58 -0.77 0.01
CA LYS A 35 12.38 -1.30 -1.35
C LYS A 35 11.02 -1.98 -1.51
N GLN A 36 10.64 -2.86 -0.58
CA GLN A 36 9.37 -3.59 -0.66
C GLN A 36 8.16 -2.66 -0.44
N ALA A 37 8.23 -1.76 0.54
CA ALA A 37 7.16 -0.80 0.81
C ALA A 37 6.97 0.19 -0.36
N ASN A 38 8.06 0.70 -0.95
CA ASN A 38 7.98 1.54 -2.14
C ASN A 38 7.41 0.79 -3.35
N ALA A 39 7.76 -0.49 -3.54
CA ALA A 39 7.16 -1.31 -4.60
C ALA A 39 5.64 -1.47 -4.43
N ILE A 40 5.16 -1.65 -3.19
CA ILE A 40 3.73 -1.68 -2.87
C ILE A 40 3.07 -0.33 -3.22
N CYS A 41 3.70 0.78 -2.81
CA CYS A 41 3.15 2.11 -3.07
C CYS A 41 3.08 2.40 -4.57
N LYS A 42 4.17 2.17 -5.29
CA LYS A 42 4.25 2.32 -6.75
C LYS A 42 3.23 1.47 -7.49
N ALA A 43 3.04 0.21 -7.08
CA ALA A 43 2.04 -0.66 -7.70
C ALA A 43 0.61 -0.16 -7.44
N GLY A 44 0.32 0.31 -6.22
CA GLY A 44 -0.97 0.90 -5.90
C GLY A 44 -1.24 2.18 -6.70
N ASP A 45 -0.24 3.04 -6.85
CA ASP A 45 -0.35 4.30 -7.59
C ASP A 45 -0.52 4.05 -9.09
N ALA A 46 0.21 3.08 -9.66
CA ALA A 46 0.04 2.66 -11.04
C ALA A 46 -1.39 2.15 -11.31
N LYS A 47 -1.91 1.31 -10.41
CA LYS A 47 -3.30 0.83 -10.48
C LYS A 47 -4.30 1.98 -10.41
N LEU A 48 -4.10 2.92 -9.48
CA LEU A 48 -5.01 4.05 -9.33
C LEU A 48 -4.96 4.99 -10.56
N ALA A 49 -3.77 5.20 -11.11
CA ALA A 49 -3.58 5.99 -12.33
C ALA A 49 -4.25 5.33 -13.54
N GLU A 50 -4.24 3.99 -13.62
CA GLU A 50 -4.97 3.25 -14.66
C GLU A 50 -6.48 3.38 -14.49
N GLU A 51 -7.01 3.12 -13.29
CA GLU A 51 -8.44 3.21 -12.96
C GLU A 51 -8.99 4.63 -13.14
N GLY A 52 -8.17 5.65 -12.84
CA GLY A 52 -8.52 7.06 -12.97
C GLY A 52 -8.15 7.67 -14.32
N LYS A 53 -7.54 6.93 -15.25
CA LYS A 53 -6.88 7.50 -16.45
C LYS A 53 -7.78 8.41 -17.27
N ASN A 54 -9.04 8.03 -17.47
CA ASN A 54 -9.99 8.82 -18.25
C ASN A 54 -10.59 9.95 -17.42
N LEU A 55 -10.87 9.68 -16.14
CA LEU A 55 -11.51 10.63 -15.23
C LEU A 55 -10.58 11.80 -14.86
N LEU A 56 -9.30 11.52 -14.60
CA LEU A 56 -8.31 12.52 -14.20
C LEU A 56 -7.78 13.36 -15.37
N LYS A 57 -7.96 12.90 -16.61
CA LYS A 57 -7.52 13.60 -17.83
C LYS A 57 -8.62 14.41 -18.50
N ASP A 58 -9.88 14.11 -18.20
CA ASP A 58 -11.02 14.83 -18.73
C ASP A 58 -11.26 16.09 -17.90
N ALA A 59 -11.10 17.26 -18.54
CA ALA A 59 -11.37 18.55 -17.93
C ALA A 59 -12.86 18.75 -17.60
N ASN A 60 -13.77 17.92 -18.14
CA ASN A 60 -15.20 17.98 -17.87
C ASN A 60 -15.65 17.04 -16.74
N THR A 61 -14.73 16.31 -16.10
CA THR A 61 -15.07 15.46 -14.96
C THR A 61 -15.74 16.28 -13.87
N SER A 62 -16.94 15.86 -13.49
CA SER A 62 -17.68 16.52 -12.41
C SER A 62 -17.03 16.26 -11.05
N PRO A 63 -17.14 17.20 -10.10
CA PRO A 63 -16.67 16.99 -8.73
C PRO A 63 -17.25 15.73 -8.07
N GLU A 64 -18.49 15.36 -8.39
CA GLU A 64 -19.17 14.16 -7.89
C GLU A 64 -18.60 12.87 -8.50
N GLN A 65 -18.24 12.89 -9.78
CA GLN A 65 -17.54 11.76 -10.42
C GLN A 65 -16.19 11.55 -9.73
N LEU A 66 -15.46 12.63 -9.46
CA LEU A 66 -14.20 12.59 -8.73
C LEU A 66 -14.39 12.06 -7.31
N ALA A 67 -15.38 12.55 -6.56
CA ALA A 67 -15.68 12.07 -5.21
C ALA A 67 -16.01 10.57 -5.18
N LYS A 68 -16.78 10.07 -6.15
CA LYS A 68 -17.08 8.64 -6.30
C LYS A 68 -15.81 7.84 -6.60
N PHE A 69 -14.94 8.33 -7.47
CA PHE A 69 -13.65 7.70 -7.75
C PHE A 69 -12.78 7.60 -6.49
N PHE A 70 -12.67 8.68 -5.69
CA PHE A 70 -11.92 8.62 -4.44
C PHE A 70 -12.51 7.59 -3.46
N LEU A 71 -13.84 7.55 -3.29
CA LEU A 71 -14.49 6.59 -2.39
C LEU A 71 -14.35 5.13 -2.84
N ASN A 72 -14.47 4.88 -4.14
CA ASN A 72 -14.55 3.51 -4.67
C ASN A 72 -13.19 2.94 -5.08
N ASN A 73 -12.21 3.79 -5.36
CA ASN A 73 -10.91 3.38 -5.90
C ASN A 73 -9.76 3.83 -5.00
N ALA A 74 -9.62 5.14 -4.76
CA ALA A 74 -8.46 5.68 -4.04
C ALA A 74 -8.42 5.24 -2.56
N VAL A 75 -9.54 5.33 -1.84
CA VAL A 75 -9.63 4.91 -0.43
C VAL A 75 -9.36 3.41 -0.26
N PRO A 76 -10.00 2.50 -1.03
CA PRO A 76 -9.66 1.07 -0.99
C PRO A 76 -8.21 0.76 -1.37
N ASN A 77 -7.66 1.47 -2.36
CA ASN A 77 -6.26 1.34 -2.77
C ASN A 77 -5.32 1.71 -1.62
N ALA A 78 -5.52 2.87 -0.97
CA ALA A 78 -4.73 3.30 0.17
C ALA A 78 -4.79 2.29 1.33
N ARG A 79 -5.98 1.78 1.68
CA ARG A 79 -6.13 0.73 2.70
C ARG A 79 -5.37 -0.55 2.35
N THR A 80 -5.40 -0.94 1.09
CA THR A 80 -4.68 -2.13 0.61
C THR A 80 -3.17 -1.94 0.72
N LYS A 81 -2.64 -0.79 0.29
CA LYS A 81 -1.22 -0.45 0.46
C LYS A 81 -0.80 -0.50 1.92
N LEU A 82 -1.52 0.18 2.81
CA LEU A 82 -1.21 0.20 4.25
C LEU A 82 -1.26 -1.21 4.86
N LYS A 83 -2.23 -2.03 4.48
CA LYS A 83 -2.33 -3.43 4.92
C LYS A 83 -1.16 -4.28 4.43
N GLN A 84 -0.74 -4.11 3.18
CA GLN A 84 0.40 -4.84 2.61
C GLN A 84 1.72 -4.41 3.27
N ILE A 85 1.93 -3.10 3.49
CA ILE A 85 3.11 -2.59 4.19
C ILE A 85 3.13 -3.08 5.65
N GLY A 86 1.98 -3.13 6.31
CA GLY A 86 1.86 -3.64 7.68
C GLY A 86 2.10 -5.15 7.82
N LYS A 87 2.18 -5.90 6.72
CA LYS A 87 2.59 -7.31 6.69
C LYS A 87 4.08 -7.50 6.41
N LEU A 88 4.81 -6.42 6.13
CA LEU A 88 6.27 -6.50 6.05
C LEU A 88 6.83 -6.63 7.47
N HIS A 89 7.98 -7.27 7.63
CA HIS A 89 8.70 -7.28 8.91
C HIS A 89 9.66 -6.08 8.94
N PRO A 90 9.29 -4.92 9.53
CA PRO A 90 10.18 -3.77 9.53
C PRO A 90 11.43 -4.03 10.37
N PRO A 91 12.50 -3.24 10.17
CA PRO A 91 13.70 -3.30 11.00
C PRO A 91 13.34 -3.12 12.47
N THR A 92 14.00 -3.88 13.35
CA THR A 92 13.72 -3.85 14.79
C THR A 92 13.73 -2.42 15.36
N ASN A 93 14.68 -1.58 14.91
CA ASN A 93 14.83 -0.20 15.38
C ASN A 93 13.77 0.77 14.82
N ASP A 94 13.06 0.39 13.75
CA ASP A 94 12.07 1.24 13.09
C ASP A 94 10.62 0.75 13.26
N LYS A 95 10.40 -0.39 13.96
CA LYS A 95 9.05 -0.94 14.25
C LYS A 95 8.06 0.12 14.74
N ALA A 96 8.47 0.95 15.69
CA ALA A 96 7.61 2.00 16.23
C ALA A 96 7.32 3.13 15.21
N LYS A 97 8.32 3.51 14.41
CA LYS A 97 8.15 4.52 13.36
C LYS A 97 7.20 4.03 12.26
N VAL A 98 7.38 2.79 11.82
CA VAL A 98 6.51 2.15 10.82
C VAL A 98 5.08 2.02 11.33
N LYS A 99 4.88 1.58 12.59
CA LYS A 99 3.55 1.52 13.20
C LYS A 99 2.88 2.90 13.23
N LYS A 100 3.60 3.94 13.67
CA LYS A 100 3.10 5.31 13.69
C LYS A 100 2.73 5.81 12.29
N MET A 101 3.57 5.52 11.28
CA MET A 101 3.30 5.83 9.89
C MET A 101 2.00 5.17 9.40
N LEU A 102 1.82 3.88 9.65
CA LEU A 102 0.61 3.16 9.25
C LEU A 102 -0.65 3.70 9.94
N GLU A 103 -0.56 4.07 11.22
CA GLU A 103 -1.64 4.70 11.97
C GLU A 103 -2.02 6.08 11.40
N SER A 104 -1.03 6.92 11.10
CA SER A 104 -1.24 8.21 10.43
C SER A 104 -1.88 8.04 9.05
N GLY A 105 -1.42 7.08 8.25
CA GLY A 105 -2.00 6.77 6.94
C GLY A 105 -3.45 6.27 7.03
N LYS A 106 -3.76 5.43 8.03
CA LYS A 106 -5.14 4.97 8.28
C LYS A 106 -6.04 6.15 8.67
N LYS A 107 -5.60 7.00 9.59
CA LYS A 107 -6.34 8.19 10.04
C LYS A 107 -6.61 9.15 8.88
N ALA A 108 -5.62 9.38 8.03
CA ALA A 108 -5.74 10.22 6.84
C ALA A 108 -6.79 9.65 5.86
N THR A 109 -6.69 8.35 5.57
CA THR A 109 -7.63 7.64 4.71
C THR A 109 -9.06 7.68 5.25
N ASP A 110 -9.23 7.49 6.57
CA ASP A 110 -10.54 7.58 7.23
C ASP A 110 -11.09 9.01 7.21
N THR A 111 -10.22 10.02 7.29
CA THR A 111 -10.62 11.44 7.18
C THR A 111 -11.15 11.74 5.79
N VAL A 112 -10.46 11.28 4.74
CA VAL A 112 -10.93 11.44 3.35
C VAL A 112 -12.25 10.71 3.12
N GLU A 113 -12.35 9.44 3.52
CA GLU A 113 -13.59 8.68 3.34
C GLU A 113 -14.77 9.32 4.05
N ASN A 114 -14.60 9.71 5.31
CA ASN A 114 -15.67 10.34 6.09
C ASN A 114 -16.03 11.73 5.57
N GLY A 115 -15.03 12.49 5.12
CA GLY A 115 -15.22 13.78 4.47
C GLY A 115 -16.09 13.65 3.22
N LEU A 116 -15.72 12.75 2.31
CA LEU A 116 -16.47 12.46 1.09
C LEU A 116 -17.87 11.91 1.36
N LYS A 117 -18.05 11.05 2.37
CA LYS A 117 -19.37 10.52 2.73
C LYS A 117 -20.30 11.59 3.30
N LYS A 118 -19.78 12.55 4.07
CA LYS A 118 -20.59 13.58 4.74
C LYS A 118 -20.83 14.81 3.88
N GLN A 119 -19.83 15.22 3.11
CA GLN A 119 -19.84 16.50 2.38
C GLN A 119 -19.81 16.29 0.86
N GLY A 120 -19.71 15.04 0.38
CA GLY A 120 -19.59 14.76 -1.04
C GLY A 120 -18.37 15.44 -1.66
N ALA A 121 -18.57 15.98 -2.86
CA ALA A 121 -17.52 16.68 -3.59
C ALA A 121 -17.07 17.99 -2.93
N ALA A 122 -17.88 18.59 -2.04
CA ALA A 122 -17.49 19.80 -1.33
C ALA A 122 -16.27 19.57 -0.43
N PHE A 123 -16.07 18.33 0.05
CA PHE A 123 -14.86 17.97 0.79
C PHE A 123 -13.58 18.18 -0.03
N LEU A 124 -13.61 17.85 -1.33
CA LEU A 124 -12.45 17.99 -2.22
C LEU A 124 -12.11 19.46 -2.51
N GLN A 125 -13.06 20.37 -2.32
CA GLN A 125 -12.91 21.81 -2.55
C GLN A 125 -12.62 22.58 -1.26
N ALA A 126 -12.77 21.93 -0.10
CA ALA A 126 -12.57 22.57 1.18
C ALA A 126 -11.10 22.95 1.37
N LYS A 127 -10.85 24.19 1.81
CA LYS A 127 -9.53 24.63 2.25
C LYS A 127 -9.28 24.11 3.67
N GLY A 128 -8.90 22.85 3.76
CA GLY A 128 -8.51 22.18 5.00
C GLY A 128 -7.01 21.86 5.03
N PRO A 129 -6.47 21.48 6.21
CA PRO A 129 -5.15 20.90 6.28
C PRO A 129 -5.09 19.60 5.48
N ASP A 130 -3.97 19.33 4.81
CA ASP A 130 -3.72 18.06 4.13
C ASP A 130 -3.81 16.90 5.14
N PRO A 131 -4.77 15.96 4.98
CA PRO A 131 -4.93 14.84 5.89
C PRO A 131 -3.71 13.90 5.90
N PHE A 132 -2.91 13.86 4.82
CA PHE A 132 -1.75 12.98 4.67
C PHE A 132 -0.42 13.61 5.10
N LYS A 133 -0.40 14.86 5.57
CA LYS A 133 0.85 15.56 5.94
C LYS A 133 1.75 14.76 6.88
N ASP A 134 1.19 14.21 7.95
CA ASP A 134 1.96 13.44 8.94
C ASP A 134 2.47 12.12 8.35
N PHE A 135 1.62 11.42 7.59
CA PHE A 135 1.99 10.19 6.88
C PHE A 135 3.14 10.44 5.90
N ASN A 136 3.05 11.49 5.10
CA ASN A 136 4.05 11.85 4.09
C ASN A 136 5.39 12.21 4.74
N SER A 137 5.38 12.92 5.88
CA SER A 137 6.60 13.20 6.64
C SER A 137 7.24 11.92 7.16
N GLN A 138 6.46 11.05 7.81
CA GLN A 138 6.95 9.81 8.41
C GLN A 138 7.44 8.80 7.36
N ALA A 139 6.77 8.75 6.20
CA ALA A 139 7.20 7.94 5.06
C ALA A 139 8.56 8.41 4.51
N LYS A 140 8.80 9.72 4.42
CA LYS A 140 10.11 10.27 4.02
C LYS A 140 11.22 9.90 5.01
N ASP A 141 10.95 9.99 6.31
CA ASP A 141 11.91 9.60 7.35
C ASP A 141 12.33 8.12 7.25
N LEU A 142 11.43 7.28 6.71
CA LEU A 142 11.65 5.85 6.44
C LEU A 142 12.16 5.56 5.02
N LYS A 143 12.56 6.58 4.25
CA LYS A 143 12.97 6.49 2.84
C LYS A 143 11.91 5.90 1.89
N LEU A 144 10.63 6.00 2.27
CA LEU A 144 9.50 5.53 1.47
C LEU A 144 9.03 6.61 0.48
N THR A 145 9.89 6.96 -0.47
CA THR A 145 9.64 8.06 -1.41
C THR A 145 8.40 7.84 -2.28
N ASP A 146 8.15 6.61 -2.75
CA ASP A 146 6.95 6.30 -3.55
C ASP A 146 5.68 6.38 -2.70
N CYS A 147 5.77 6.09 -1.40
CA CYS A 147 4.63 6.25 -0.49
C CYS A 147 4.36 7.72 -0.14
N ALA A 148 5.42 8.52 0.04
CA ALA A 148 5.32 9.93 0.41
C ALA A 148 4.92 10.86 -0.75
N SER A 149 4.81 10.31 -1.96
CA SER A 149 4.41 11.02 -3.18
C SER A 149 2.90 10.93 -3.45
N ALA A 150 2.17 10.12 -2.69
CA ALA A 150 0.72 9.97 -2.80
C ALA A 150 0.01 11.05 -1.96
N GLY A 151 -0.01 12.28 -2.48
CA GLY A 151 -0.82 13.41 -1.98
C GLY A 151 -1.66 13.97 -3.12
#